data_AF-A0A965HQX9-F1
#
_entry.id   AF-A0A965HQX9-F1
#
_cell.length_a   1.000
_cell.length_b   1.000
_cell.length_c   1.000
_cell.angle_alpha   90.00
_cell.angle_beta   90.00
_cell.angle_gamma   90.00
#
_symmetry.space_group_name_H-M   'P 1'
#
loop_
_entity.id
_entity.type
_entity.pdbx_description
1 polymer ?
#
loop_
_entity_poly.entity_id
_entity_poly.type
_entity_poly.pdbx_seq_one_letter_code
_entity_poly.pdbx_strand_id
1 'polypeptide(L)'
;YMGELPFRNVYFTGLIRDAKGRKLSKSLGNSPDPLDLIAKYGADGLRFGLLRIAPQGADIRYDEKQMEEGRNFANKLWNACRFRQQQGPSDPAADPSRHPKTPFADYLLAQLDRLEQELDRLYEAYEFSQVAQTLYTFVWEEFCARFIETAKADFSNPSSPTRAGTLATADYVLSRVLRLLHPFMPFITEELWLTLGLGQKTIQFSTWPKQGTVPFDPANARLAETCYETAEAGRRLRGEFGLSGSAKMKFLLKPTPDRTPSGEDLRTLAKLLQVGSVEISSTPPTAPMALTPWGELYLPLAGLLDPAQESARLHKEIAATEISRAREAAKLADPKMTAKAPPEKQAEWRRLEQEAMDRITRLREQLKLFTT
;
A
#
# COMPACT_ATOMS: atom_id res chain seq x y z
N TYR A 1 -4.18 37.51 35.76
CA TYR A 1 -4.66 36.15 36.07
C TYR A 1 -3.45 35.23 36.17
N MET A 2 -3.24 34.59 37.34
CA MET A 2 -2.11 33.75 37.84
C MET A 2 -0.64 34.16 37.55
N GLY A 3 -0.35 35.05 36.60
CA GLY A 3 1.02 35.45 36.25
C GLY A 3 1.79 34.40 35.43
N GLU A 4 1.13 33.29 35.09
CA GLU A 4 1.70 32.16 34.35
C GLU A 4 0.91 31.90 33.06
N LEU A 5 1.55 31.20 32.10
CA LEU A 5 0.90 30.76 30.87
C LEU A 5 -0.17 29.71 31.21
N PRO A 6 -1.45 29.91 30.83
CA PRO A 6 -2.51 28.93 31.11
C PRO A 6 -2.36 27.62 30.32
N PHE A 7 -1.62 27.67 29.21
CA PHE A 7 -1.27 26.53 28.37
C PHE A 7 0.03 26.84 27.63
N ARG A 8 0.85 25.81 27.38
CA ARG A 8 2.09 25.94 26.59
C ARG A 8 1.85 25.77 25.09
N ASN A 9 0.92 24.90 24.73
CA ASN A 9 0.56 24.58 23.35
C ASN A 9 -0.95 24.73 23.17
N VAL A 10 -1.38 25.33 22.05
CA VAL A 10 -2.78 25.43 21.66
C VAL A 10 -2.93 24.83 20.27
N TYR A 11 -3.74 23.78 20.15
CA TYR A 11 -4.04 23.14 18.88
C TYR A 11 -5.44 23.55 18.41
N PHE A 12 -5.50 24.35 17.35
CA PHE A 12 -6.76 24.75 16.73
C PHE A 12 -7.15 23.75 15.65
N THR A 13 -8.30 23.08 15.83
CA THR A 13 -8.91 22.26 14.78
C THR A 13 -9.72 23.13 13.83
N GLY A 14 -9.69 22.81 12.53
CA GLY A 14 -10.62 23.39 11.56
C GLY A 14 -12.07 23.00 11.83
N LEU A 15 -12.99 23.70 11.17
CA LEU A 15 -14.41 23.38 11.19
C LEU A 15 -14.72 22.26 10.21
N ILE A 16 -15.67 21.40 10.57
CA ILE A 16 -16.20 20.42 9.63
C ILE A 16 -17.22 21.11 8.71
N ARG A 17 -17.06 20.91 7.40
CA ARG A 17 -17.89 21.49 6.34
C ARG A 17 -18.58 20.41 5.52
N ASP A 18 -19.81 20.67 5.08
CA ASP A 18 -20.55 19.80 4.17
C ASP A 18 -19.95 19.79 2.75
N ALA A 19 -20.50 18.96 1.87
CA ALA A 19 -20.06 18.84 0.48
C ALA A 19 -20.11 20.16 -0.33
N LYS A 20 -20.89 21.15 0.13
CA LYS A 20 -21.04 22.49 -0.45
C LYS A 20 -20.13 23.53 0.24
N GLY A 21 -19.28 23.12 1.19
CA GLY A 21 -18.37 24.00 1.92
C GLY A 21 -19.02 24.78 3.06
N ARG A 22 -20.28 24.51 3.41
CA ARG A 22 -20.96 25.18 4.53
C ARG A 22 -20.58 24.49 5.83
N LYS A 23 -20.40 25.26 6.91
CA LYS A 23 -20.17 24.70 8.25
C LYS A 23 -21.28 23.69 8.59
N LEU A 24 -20.92 22.54 9.16
CA LEU A 24 -21.89 21.64 9.76
C LEU A 24 -22.49 22.31 11.00
N SER A 25 -23.81 22.50 11.01
CA SER A 25 -24.52 22.96 12.20
C SER A 25 -25.91 22.35 12.27
N LYS A 26 -26.38 22.15 13.51
CA LYS A 26 -27.77 21.75 13.77
C LYS A 26 -28.77 22.78 13.21
N SER A 27 -28.45 24.07 13.30
CA SER A 27 -29.30 25.15 12.78
C SER A 27 -29.46 25.14 11.26
N LEU A 28 -28.46 24.66 10.52
CA LEU A 28 -28.51 24.53 9.05
C LEU A 28 -29.10 23.19 8.60
N GLY A 29 -29.44 22.29 9.54
CA GLY A 29 -29.96 20.96 9.25
C GLY A 29 -29.00 20.06 8.46
N ASN A 30 -27.72 20.41 8.39
CA ASN A 30 -26.72 19.72 7.57
C ASN A 30 -25.73 18.90 8.41
N SER A 31 -25.80 18.94 9.74
CA SER A 31 -24.96 18.14 10.64
C SER A 31 -25.55 16.74 10.85
N PRO A 32 -24.88 15.66 10.43
CA PRO A 32 -25.29 14.31 10.78
C PRO A 32 -25.16 14.08 12.29
N ASP A 33 -25.98 13.19 12.85
CA ASP A 33 -25.83 12.75 14.24
C ASP A 33 -24.63 11.78 14.33
N PRO A 34 -23.63 12.04 15.19
CA PRO A 34 -22.53 11.11 15.40
C PRO A 34 -22.98 9.70 15.77
N LEU A 35 -24.09 9.52 16.49
CA LEU A 35 -24.60 8.21 16.88
C LEU A 35 -25.10 7.40 15.67
N ASP A 36 -25.72 8.06 14.69
CA ASP A 36 -26.14 7.41 13.44
C ASP A 36 -24.92 6.95 12.63
N LEU A 37 -23.85 7.76 12.61
CA LEU A 37 -22.59 7.40 11.97
C LEU A 37 -21.89 6.24 12.69
N ILE A 38 -21.91 6.22 14.02
CA ILE A 38 -21.39 5.10 14.82
C ILE A 38 -22.20 3.83 14.55
N ALA A 39 -23.52 3.91 14.46
CA ALA A 39 -24.36 2.76 14.13
C ALA A 39 -24.05 2.19 12.73
N LYS A 40 -23.71 3.06 11.76
CA LYS A 40 -23.43 2.67 10.37
C LYS A 40 -21.99 2.18 10.14
N TYR A 41 -21.00 2.82 10.77
CA TYR A 41 -19.58 2.62 10.47
C TYR A 41 -18.74 2.15 11.67
N GLY A 42 -19.31 2.12 12.87
CA GLY A 42 -18.59 1.87 14.12
C GLY A 42 -17.88 3.12 14.65
N ALA A 43 -17.64 3.17 15.95
CA ALA A 43 -16.97 4.29 16.62
C ALA A 43 -15.54 4.49 16.11
N ASP A 44 -14.80 3.41 15.89
CA ASP A 44 -13.44 3.49 15.34
C ASP A 44 -13.42 3.89 13.86
N GLY A 45 -14.42 3.44 13.08
CA GLY A 45 -14.57 3.88 11.69
C GLY A 45 -14.80 5.39 11.59
N LEU A 46 -15.63 5.94 12.48
CA LEU A 46 -15.84 7.39 12.60
C LEU A 46 -14.58 8.13 13.05
N ARG A 47 -13.95 7.71 14.16
CA ARG A 47 -12.75 8.37 14.70
C ARG A 47 -11.59 8.36 13.71
N PHE A 48 -11.26 7.20 13.16
CA PHE A 48 -10.14 7.05 12.25
C PHE A 48 -10.39 7.76 10.92
N GLY A 49 -11.59 7.59 10.35
CA GLY A 49 -12.00 8.23 9.10
C GLY A 49 -11.88 9.75 9.15
N LEU A 50 -12.40 10.37 10.22
CA LEU A 50 -12.33 11.83 10.40
C LEU A 50 -10.91 12.32 10.67
N LEU A 51 -10.16 11.67 11.58
CA LEU A 51 -8.82 12.13 11.94
C LEU A 51 -7.85 12.10 10.75
N ARG A 52 -7.97 11.12 9.86
CA ARG A 52 -7.10 10.99 8.68
C ARG A 52 -7.30 12.11 7.65
N ILE A 53 -8.47 12.75 7.64
CA ILE A 53 -8.79 13.88 6.75
C ILE A 53 -8.80 15.24 7.48
N ALA A 54 -8.25 15.31 8.69
CA ALA A 54 -8.24 16.51 9.52
C ALA A 54 -6.88 17.24 9.42
N PRO A 55 -6.61 17.99 8.34
CA PRO A 55 -5.34 18.69 8.18
C PRO A 55 -5.12 19.71 9.29
N GLN A 56 -3.86 19.92 9.66
CA GLN A 56 -3.48 20.95 10.61
C GLN A 56 -3.82 22.34 10.02
N GLY A 57 -4.60 23.13 10.75
CA GLY A 57 -4.90 24.53 10.40
C GLY A 57 -5.88 24.76 9.25
N ALA A 58 -6.53 23.72 8.71
CA ALA A 58 -7.52 23.85 7.64
C ALA A 58 -8.85 23.14 7.98
N ASP A 59 -9.92 23.59 7.34
CA ASP A 59 -11.26 23.03 7.52
C ASP A 59 -11.38 21.63 6.90
N ILE A 60 -12.19 20.80 7.55
CA ILE A 60 -12.40 19.40 7.16
C ILE A 60 -13.58 19.33 6.20
N ARG A 61 -13.36 18.85 4.99
CA ARG A 61 -14.47 18.53 4.09
C ARG A 61 -15.05 17.17 4.47
N TYR A 62 -16.25 17.19 5.05
CA TYR A 62 -16.96 15.98 5.41
C TYR A 62 -17.35 15.18 4.16
N ASP A 63 -17.00 13.90 4.17
CA ASP A 63 -17.38 12.92 3.17
C ASP A 63 -17.57 11.56 3.86
N GLU A 64 -18.79 11.02 3.82
CA GLU A 64 -19.11 9.70 4.41
C GLU A 64 -18.21 8.58 3.91
N LYS A 65 -17.65 8.70 2.70
CA LYS A 65 -16.68 7.74 2.16
C LYS A 65 -15.48 7.53 3.08
N GLN A 66 -15.06 8.57 3.82
CA GLN A 66 -13.92 8.49 4.73
C GLN A 66 -14.22 7.63 5.97
N MET A 67 -15.48 7.62 6.41
CA MET A 67 -15.94 6.78 7.52
C MET A 67 -16.07 5.31 7.06
N GLU A 68 -16.50 5.10 5.82
CA GLU A 68 -16.46 3.79 5.18
C GLU A 68 -15.02 3.25 5.08
N GLU A 69 -14.07 4.09 4.65
CA GLU A 69 -12.64 3.73 4.61
C GLU A 69 -12.10 3.39 6.00
N GLY A 70 -12.48 4.15 7.04
CA GLY A 70 -12.14 3.84 8.44
C GLY A 70 -12.70 2.50 8.91
N ARG A 71 -13.96 2.19 8.60
CA ARG A 71 -14.58 0.88 8.89
C ARG A 71 -13.87 -0.25 8.14
N ASN A 72 -13.55 -0.05 6.87
CA ASN A 72 -12.86 -1.04 6.05
C ASN A 72 -11.44 -1.30 6.58
N PHE A 73 -10.76 -0.28 7.10
CA PHE A 73 -9.48 -0.43 7.80
C PHE A 73 -9.61 -1.25 9.09
N ALA A 74 -10.64 -0.99 9.91
CA ALA A 74 -10.93 -1.79 11.10
C ALA A 74 -11.11 -3.28 10.75
N ASN A 75 -11.88 -3.57 9.69
CA ASN A 75 -12.07 -4.92 9.18
C ASN A 75 -10.77 -5.55 8.67
N LYS A 76 -9.89 -4.77 8.03
CA LYS A 76 -8.57 -5.24 7.57
C LYS A 76 -7.70 -5.66 8.76
N LEU A 77 -7.66 -4.84 9.81
CA LEU A 77 -6.93 -5.13 11.06
C LEU A 77 -7.47 -6.39 11.74
N TRP A 78 -8.80 -6.53 11.84
CA TRP A 78 -9.46 -7.72 12.36
C TRP A 78 -9.05 -8.98 11.59
N ASN A 79 -9.12 -8.95 10.26
CA ASN A 79 -8.77 -10.08 9.41
C ASN A 79 -7.28 -10.47 9.54
N ALA A 80 -6.39 -9.49 9.65
CA ALA A 80 -4.97 -9.74 9.82
C ALA A 80 -4.67 -10.41 11.18
N CYS A 81 -5.29 -9.93 12.26
CA CYS A 81 -5.17 -10.53 13.59
C CYS A 81 -5.78 -11.93 13.64
N ARG A 82 -6.96 -12.13 13.05
CA ARG A 82 -7.59 -13.45 12.95
C ARG A 82 -6.73 -14.44 12.17
N PHE A 83 -6.12 -14.00 11.06
CA PHE A 83 -5.20 -14.83 10.30
C PHE A 83 -3.99 -15.26 11.13
N ARG A 84 -3.41 -14.34 11.93
CA ARG A 84 -2.34 -14.70 12.88
C ARG A 84 -2.85 -15.69 13.93
N GLN A 85 -4.01 -15.46 14.54
CA GLN A 85 -4.57 -16.35 15.56
C GLN A 85 -4.75 -17.79 15.06
N GLN A 86 -5.09 -17.98 13.78
CA GLN A 86 -5.18 -19.31 13.16
C GLN A 86 -3.85 -20.09 13.12
N GLN A 87 -2.71 -19.41 13.29
CA GLN A 87 -1.39 -20.04 13.27
C GLN A 87 -0.93 -20.59 14.63
N GLY A 88 -1.74 -20.41 15.68
CA GLY A 88 -1.46 -20.85 17.05
C GLY A 88 -1.57 -19.71 18.07
N PRO A 89 -1.33 -19.97 19.36
CA PRO A 89 -1.33 -18.94 20.40
C PRO A 89 -0.29 -17.84 20.08
N SER A 90 -0.61 -16.59 20.41
CA SER A 90 0.36 -15.49 20.35
C SER A 90 1.19 -15.39 21.62
N ASP A 91 2.39 -14.86 21.49
CA ASP A 91 3.30 -14.61 22.61
C ASP A 91 3.34 -13.11 22.94
N PRO A 92 2.81 -12.67 24.11
CA PRO A 92 2.88 -11.26 24.53
C PRO A 92 4.32 -10.77 24.79
N ALA A 93 5.26 -11.70 25.00
CA ALA A 93 6.68 -11.44 25.20
C ALA A 93 7.52 -11.81 23.95
N ALA A 94 6.89 -11.90 22.78
CA ALA A 94 7.54 -12.28 21.53
C ALA A 94 8.81 -11.45 21.29
N ASP A 95 9.92 -12.15 21.08
CA ASP A 95 11.20 -11.55 20.74
C ASP A 95 11.75 -12.21 19.46
N PRO A 96 11.58 -11.54 18.30
CA PRO A 96 12.06 -12.04 17.01
C PRO A 96 13.58 -12.24 16.94
N SER A 97 14.36 -11.64 17.86
CA SER A 97 15.82 -11.80 17.87
C SER A 97 16.26 -13.19 18.35
N ARG A 98 15.37 -13.93 19.03
CA ARG A 98 15.64 -15.27 19.60
C ARG A 98 15.44 -16.41 18.60
N HIS A 99 15.08 -16.10 17.36
CA HIS A 99 14.73 -17.07 16.34
C HIS A 99 15.41 -16.74 14.99
N PRO A 100 15.67 -17.76 14.16
CA PRO A 100 16.03 -17.53 12.76
C PRO A 100 14.91 -16.76 12.04
N LYS A 101 15.27 -15.67 11.35
CA LYS A 101 14.34 -14.81 10.62
C LYS A 101 14.48 -15.00 9.13
N THR A 102 13.37 -14.85 8.42
CA THR A 102 13.40 -14.68 6.96
C THR A 102 13.86 -13.27 6.60
N PRO A 103 14.36 -13.04 5.37
CA PRO A 103 14.58 -11.70 4.83
C PRO A 103 13.38 -10.77 5.00
N PHE A 104 12.16 -11.30 4.85
CA PHE A 104 10.91 -10.54 4.94
C PHE A 104 10.56 -10.15 6.38
N ALA A 105 10.92 -10.97 7.36
CA ALA A 105 10.78 -10.63 8.77
C ALA A 105 11.74 -9.49 9.16
N ASP A 106 12.99 -9.53 8.72
CA ASP A 106 13.95 -8.44 8.92
C ASP A 106 13.50 -7.15 8.21
N TYR A 107 12.95 -7.25 7.00
CA TYR A 107 12.37 -6.11 6.30
C TYR A 107 11.22 -5.47 7.07
N LEU A 108 10.26 -6.26 7.57
CA LEU A 108 9.14 -5.72 8.33
C LEU A 108 9.61 -5.03 9.63
N LEU A 109 10.62 -5.59 10.31
CA LEU A 109 11.22 -4.95 11.48
C LEU A 109 11.91 -3.63 11.13
N ALA A 110 12.60 -3.56 9.98
CA ALA A 110 13.16 -2.32 9.47
C ALA A 110 12.09 -1.27 9.15
N GLN A 111 10.96 -1.67 8.55
CA GLN A 111 9.84 -0.76 8.30
C GLN A 111 9.16 -0.31 9.59
N LEU A 112 9.07 -1.17 10.61
CA LEU A 112 8.53 -0.80 11.92
C LEU A 112 9.40 0.25 12.61
N ASP A 113 10.72 0.11 12.54
CA ASP A 113 11.66 1.08 13.09
C ASP A 113 11.52 2.45 12.39
N ARG A 114 11.40 2.47 11.06
CA ARG A 114 11.12 3.69 10.28
C ARG A 114 9.75 4.29 10.63
N LEU A 115 8.72 3.47 10.81
CA LEU A 115 7.39 3.92 11.24
C LEU A 115 7.52 4.65 12.58
N GLU A 116 8.13 4.02 13.58
CA GLU A 116 8.21 4.59 14.93
C GLU A 116 9.00 5.91 14.96
N GLN A 117 10.07 6.04 14.18
CA GLN A 117 10.82 7.29 14.02
C GLN A 117 9.96 8.40 13.39
N GLU A 118 9.22 8.08 12.33
CA GLU A 118 8.35 9.05 11.69
C GLU A 118 7.17 9.45 12.59
N LEU A 119 6.62 8.51 13.36
CA LEU A 119 5.56 8.84 14.32
C LEU A 119 6.02 9.83 15.39
N ASP A 120 7.24 9.67 15.93
CA ASP A 120 7.78 10.64 16.90
C ASP A 120 7.85 12.06 16.29
N ARG A 121 8.35 12.18 15.05
CA ARG A 121 8.40 13.46 14.33
C ARG A 121 6.99 14.06 14.16
N LEU A 122 6.02 13.24 13.75
CA LEU A 122 4.65 13.67 13.50
C LEU A 122 3.91 14.07 14.77
N TYR A 123 4.13 13.35 15.87
CA TYR A 123 3.55 13.70 17.16
C TYR A 123 4.11 15.01 17.72
N GLU A 124 5.43 15.23 17.60
CA GLU A 124 6.07 16.49 18.00
C GLU A 124 5.52 17.69 17.22
N ALA A 125 5.20 17.49 15.93
CA ALA A 125 4.62 18.51 15.06
C ALA A 125 3.08 18.66 15.19
N TYR A 126 2.42 17.82 16.01
CA TYR A 126 0.96 17.73 16.12
C TYR A 126 0.26 17.37 14.79
N GLU A 127 0.93 16.64 13.89
CA GLU A 127 0.44 16.22 12.57
C GLU A 127 -0.41 14.92 12.66
N PHE A 128 -1.47 14.92 13.47
CA PHE A 128 -2.24 13.70 13.79
C PHE A 128 -2.90 13.01 12.58
N SER A 129 -3.31 13.77 11.56
CA SER A 129 -3.84 13.19 10.32
C SER A 129 -2.79 12.36 9.58
N GLN A 130 -1.54 12.84 9.62
CA GLN A 130 -0.42 12.16 9.01
C GLN A 130 0.02 10.96 9.85
N VAL A 131 -0.07 11.02 11.19
CA VAL A 131 0.10 9.82 12.05
C VAL A 131 -0.88 8.72 11.62
N ALA A 132 -2.17 9.06 11.50
CA ALA A 132 -3.19 8.10 11.08
C ALA A 132 -2.92 7.53 9.69
N GLN A 133 -2.51 8.38 8.73
CA GLN A 133 -2.18 7.93 7.37
C GLN A 133 -0.93 7.04 7.33
N THR A 134 0.11 7.36 8.10
CA THR A 134 1.34 6.56 8.17
C THR A 134 1.06 5.18 8.80
N LEU A 135 0.26 5.13 9.86
CA LEU A 135 -0.21 3.86 10.47
C LEU A 135 -1.06 3.03 9.50
N TYR A 136 -1.99 3.68 8.78
CA TYR A 136 -2.79 3.03 7.75
C TYR A 136 -1.91 2.36 6.70
N THR A 137 -0.96 3.11 6.13
CA THR A 137 -0.05 2.62 5.09
C THR A 137 0.79 1.45 5.60
N PHE A 138 1.36 1.55 6.80
CA PHE A 138 2.17 0.47 7.36
C PHE A 138 1.37 -0.83 7.54
N VAL A 139 0.18 -0.74 8.14
CA VAL A 139 -0.65 -1.94 8.37
C VAL A 139 -1.12 -2.53 7.05
N TRP A 140 -1.53 -1.69 6.10
CA TRP A 140 -2.10 -2.17 4.84
C TRP A 140 -1.03 -2.73 3.90
N GLU A 141 0.02 -1.96 3.64
CA GLU A 141 1.04 -2.29 2.64
C GLU A 141 2.12 -3.20 3.22
N GLU A 142 2.74 -2.81 4.34
CA GLU A 142 3.89 -3.54 4.90
C GLU A 142 3.48 -4.81 5.62
N PHE A 143 2.52 -4.70 6.55
CA PHE A 143 2.08 -5.86 7.32
C PHE A 143 1.19 -6.78 6.47
N CYS A 144 0.08 -6.28 5.93
CA CYS A 144 -0.90 -7.14 5.26
C CYS A 144 -0.51 -7.54 3.83
N ALA A 145 -0.20 -6.58 2.95
CA ALA A 145 0.02 -6.88 1.53
C ALA A 145 1.38 -7.54 1.27
N ARG A 146 2.40 -7.22 2.07
CA ARG A 146 3.76 -7.73 1.91
C ARG A 146 4.09 -8.85 2.88
N PHE A 147 4.12 -8.60 4.19
CA PHE A 147 4.61 -9.58 5.16
C PHE A 147 3.68 -10.80 5.33
N ILE A 148 2.38 -10.59 5.49
CA ILE A 148 1.44 -11.72 5.63
C ILE A 148 1.49 -12.64 4.39
N GLU A 149 1.65 -12.09 3.19
CA GLU A 149 1.75 -12.88 1.96
C GLU A 149 3.03 -13.74 1.92
N THR A 150 4.17 -13.22 2.35
CA THR A 150 5.43 -13.99 2.41
C THR A 150 5.45 -14.97 3.58
N ALA A 151 4.87 -14.59 4.73
CA ALA A 151 4.74 -15.43 5.92
C ALA A 151 3.92 -16.71 5.68
N LYS A 152 2.99 -16.71 4.71
CA LYS A 152 2.25 -17.93 4.31
C LYS A 152 3.16 -19.10 3.95
N ALA A 153 4.37 -18.84 3.43
CA ALA A 153 5.34 -19.90 3.15
C ALA A 153 5.71 -20.68 4.42
N ASP A 154 6.11 -19.97 5.47
CA ASP A 154 6.41 -20.56 6.79
C ASP A 154 5.17 -21.14 7.45
N PHE A 155 4.02 -20.49 7.29
CA PHE A 155 2.77 -20.96 7.89
C PHE A 155 2.25 -22.26 7.26
N SER A 156 2.53 -22.47 5.97
CA SER A 156 2.21 -23.71 5.27
C SER A 156 3.18 -24.88 5.54
N ASN A 157 4.35 -24.62 6.11
CA ASN A 157 5.36 -25.63 6.42
C ASN A 157 5.68 -25.66 7.93
N PRO A 158 5.07 -26.56 8.70
CA PRO A 158 5.31 -26.69 10.15
C PRO A 158 6.78 -26.93 10.52
N SER A 159 7.57 -27.53 9.62
CA SER A 159 8.98 -27.84 9.82
C SER A 159 9.93 -26.73 9.35
N SER A 160 9.41 -25.58 8.92
CA SER A 160 10.27 -24.48 8.46
C SER A 160 11.13 -23.96 9.63
N PRO A 161 12.46 -23.84 9.45
CA PRO A 161 13.37 -23.37 10.49
C PRO A 161 13.12 -21.90 10.89
N THR A 162 12.50 -21.11 10.00
CA THR A 162 12.18 -19.69 10.24
C THR A 162 10.76 -19.47 10.75
N ARG A 163 9.93 -20.52 10.84
CA ARG A 163 8.52 -20.41 11.28
C ARG A 163 8.39 -19.70 12.62
N ALA A 164 9.22 -20.06 13.60
CA ALA A 164 9.20 -19.44 14.92
C ALA A 164 9.55 -17.94 14.85
N GLY A 165 10.54 -17.56 14.03
CA GLY A 165 10.89 -16.16 13.81
C GLY A 165 9.78 -15.39 13.13
N THR A 166 9.10 -15.97 12.14
CA THR A 166 7.96 -15.34 11.46
C THR A 166 6.77 -15.14 12.40
N LEU A 167 6.46 -16.12 13.27
CA LEU A 167 5.41 -15.97 14.30
C LEU A 167 5.77 -14.90 15.33
N ALA A 168 7.02 -14.92 15.83
CA ALA A 168 7.50 -13.93 16.79
C ALA A 168 7.48 -12.51 16.20
N THR A 169 7.91 -12.34 14.93
CA THR A 169 7.82 -11.05 14.24
C THR A 169 6.38 -10.58 14.10
N ALA A 170 5.45 -11.47 13.75
CA ALA A 170 4.04 -11.12 13.63
C ALA A 170 3.46 -10.62 14.98
N ASP A 171 3.71 -11.36 16.07
CA ASP A 171 3.20 -11.00 17.40
C ASP A 171 3.85 -9.71 17.93
N TYR A 172 5.16 -9.57 17.76
CA TYR A 172 5.91 -8.38 18.14
C TYR A 172 5.40 -7.12 17.42
N VAL A 173 5.20 -7.21 16.10
CA VAL A 173 4.70 -6.11 15.28
C VAL A 173 3.24 -5.79 15.62
N LEU A 174 2.37 -6.80 15.73
CA LEU A 174 0.95 -6.61 16.09
C LEU A 174 0.80 -5.95 17.47
N SER A 175 1.55 -6.40 18.48
CA SER A 175 1.55 -5.79 19.81
C SER A 175 1.86 -4.29 19.76
N ARG A 176 2.79 -3.87 18.90
CA ARG A 176 3.16 -2.46 18.73
C ARG A 176 2.12 -1.69 17.92
N VAL A 177 1.71 -2.22 16.77
CA VAL A 177 0.69 -1.61 15.91
C VAL A 177 -0.61 -1.35 16.67
N LEU A 178 -1.10 -2.32 17.47
CA LEU A 178 -2.33 -2.14 18.24
C LEU A 178 -2.20 -1.00 19.26
N ARG A 179 -1.05 -0.89 19.93
CA ARG A 179 -0.78 0.21 20.89
C ARG A 179 -0.68 1.57 20.19
N LEU A 180 -0.02 1.63 19.04
CA LEU A 180 0.12 2.86 18.25
C LEU A 180 -1.22 3.31 17.65
N LEU A 181 -2.09 2.37 17.27
CA LEU A 181 -3.43 2.66 16.76
C LEU A 181 -4.46 2.99 17.84
N HIS A 182 -4.23 2.58 19.10
CA HIS A 182 -5.21 2.72 20.18
C HIS A 182 -5.74 4.15 20.39
N PRO A 183 -4.93 5.22 20.30
CA PRO A 183 -5.45 6.60 20.38
C PRO A 183 -6.50 6.94 19.30
N PHE A 184 -6.42 6.28 18.14
CA PHE A 184 -7.30 6.50 17.00
C PHE A 184 -8.48 5.53 16.97
N MET A 185 -8.24 4.26 17.29
CA MET A 185 -9.20 3.16 17.18
C MET A 185 -9.30 2.35 18.49
N PRO A 186 -9.77 2.95 19.60
CA PRO A 186 -9.64 2.35 20.92
C PRO A 186 -10.42 1.04 21.11
N PHE A 187 -11.57 0.86 20.44
CA PHE A 187 -12.43 -0.29 20.73
C PHE A 187 -11.91 -1.58 20.07
N ILE A 188 -11.60 -1.54 18.77
CA ILE A 188 -11.08 -2.71 18.06
C ILE A 188 -9.68 -3.09 18.52
N THR A 189 -8.84 -2.10 18.87
CA THR A 189 -7.48 -2.40 19.36
C THR A 189 -7.50 -3.04 20.74
N GLU A 190 -8.40 -2.65 21.64
CA GLU A 190 -8.63 -3.31 22.93
C GLU A 190 -9.11 -4.75 22.74
N GLU A 191 -10.13 -4.95 21.90
CA GLU A 191 -10.69 -6.29 21.63
C GLU A 191 -9.63 -7.23 21.06
N LEU A 192 -8.85 -6.77 20.09
CA LEU A 192 -7.79 -7.56 19.45
C LEU A 192 -6.63 -7.84 20.38
N TRP A 193 -6.26 -6.88 21.23
CA TRP A 193 -5.20 -7.03 22.22
C TRP A 193 -5.50 -8.16 23.21
N LEU A 194 -6.72 -8.18 23.73
CA LEU A 194 -7.19 -9.22 24.65
C LEU A 194 -7.41 -10.56 23.93
N THR A 195 -8.03 -10.54 22.75
CA THR A 195 -8.33 -11.77 21.97
C THR A 195 -7.08 -12.50 21.52
N LEU A 196 -6.02 -11.78 21.15
CA LEU A 196 -4.73 -12.38 20.81
C LEU A 196 -3.93 -12.78 22.06
N GLY A 197 -4.28 -12.30 23.25
CA GLY A 197 -3.49 -12.52 24.46
C GLY A 197 -2.16 -11.77 24.45
N LEU A 198 -2.07 -10.64 23.73
CA LEU A 198 -0.88 -9.78 23.69
C LEU A 198 -0.70 -8.97 24.97
N GLY A 199 -1.72 -8.93 25.83
CA GLY A 199 -1.62 -8.52 27.22
C GLY A 199 -2.78 -9.07 28.06
N GLN A 200 -2.58 -9.11 29.38
CA GLN A 200 -3.58 -9.62 30.33
C GLN A 200 -4.56 -8.55 30.83
N LYS A 201 -4.24 -7.27 30.60
CA LYS A 201 -5.04 -6.12 31.02
C LYS A 201 -5.31 -5.25 29.81
N THR A 202 -6.26 -4.33 29.98
CA THR A 202 -6.58 -3.30 29.00
C THR A 202 -5.33 -2.66 28.39
N ILE A 203 -5.34 -2.50 27.08
CA ILE A 203 -4.28 -1.85 26.31
C ILE A 203 -4.12 -0.37 26.71
N GLN A 204 -5.17 0.24 27.27
CA GLN A 204 -5.21 1.63 27.74
C GLN A 204 -4.09 1.97 28.75
N PHE A 205 -3.63 0.98 29.53
CA PHE A 205 -2.54 1.15 30.51
C PHE A 205 -1.23 0.51 30.07
N SER A 206 -1.14 0.02 28.83
CA SER A 206 0.10 -0.52 28.28
C SER A 206 1.10 0.60 27.98
N THR A 207 2.39 0.28 28.07
CA THR A 207 3.44 1.26 27.79
C THR A 207 3.52 1.54 26.29
N TRP A 208 3.71 2.82 25.95
CA TRP A 208 4.04 3.23 24.59
C TRP A 208 5.25 2.44 24.06
N PRO A 209 5.21 1.94 22.82
CA PRO A 209 6.33 1.21 22.23
C PRO A 209 7.62 2.05 22.22
N LYS A 210 8.74 1.43 22.60
CA LYS A 210 10.07 2.07 22.50
C LYS A 210 10.73 1.71 21.16
N GLN A 211 11.34 2.68 20.50
CA GLN A 211 12.11 2.47 19.26
C GLN A 211 13.29 1.51 19.45
N GLY A 212 13.67 0.82 18.37
CA GLY A 212 14.92 0.08 18.28
C GLY A 212 15.11 -1.08 19.24
N THR A 213 14.06 -1.61 19.89
CA THR A 213 14.27 -2.65 20.93
C THR A 213 14.64 -4.01 20.37
N VAL A 214 14.35 -4.29 19.10
CA VAL A 214 14.67 -5.58 18.45
C VAL A 214 15.48 -5.28 17.19
N PRO A 215 16.70 -5.84 17.06
CA PRO A 215 17.52 -5.64 15.88
C PRO A 215 16.98 -6.42 14.68
N PHE A 216 17.26 -5.91 13.49
CA PHE A 216 17.06 -6.59 12.21
C PHE A 216 18.38 -6.64 11.45
N ASP A 217 18.52 -7.61 10.54
CA ASP A 217 19.67 -7.70 9.63
C ASP A 217 19.44 -6.82 8.38
N PRO A 218 20.25 -5.76 8.16
CA PRO A 218 20.10 -4.88 7.01
C PRO A 218 20.33 -5.56 5.66
N ALA A 219 21.16 -6.61 5.60
CA ALA A 219 21.38 -7.36 4.36
C ALA A 219 20.12 -8.16 4.00
N ASN A 220 19.55 -8.87 4.96
CA ASN A 220 18.27 -9.56 4.82
C ASN A 220 17.13 -8.61 4.43
N ALA A 221 17.02 -7.45 5.10
CA ALA A 221 16.02 -6.45 4.76
C ALA A 221 16.14 -5.99 3.30
N ARG A 222 17.37 -5.73 2.82
CA ARG A 222 17.62 -5.37 1.40
C ARG A 222 17.28 -6.51 0.44
N LEU A 223 17.51 -7.77 0.81
CA LEU A 223 17.14 -8.92 -0.03
C LEU A 223 15.62 -9.00 -0.23
N ALA A 224 14.83 -8.74 0.82
CA ALA A 224 13.38 -8.70 0.73
C ALA A 224 12.88 -7.46 -0.03
N GLU A 225 13.47 -6.28 0.20
CA GLU A 225 13.14 -5.04 -0.53
C GLU A 225 13.28 -5.24 -2.04
N THR A 226 14.45 -5.73 -2.48
CA THR A 226 14.69 -6.03 -3.91
C THR A 226 13.72 -7.07 -4.47
N CYS A 227 13.30 -8.06 -3.67
CA CYS A 227 12.29 -9.03 -4.08
C CYS A 227 10.91 -8.38 -4.30
N TYR A 228 10.49 -7.52 -3.38
CA TYR A 228 9.23 -6.78 -3.51
C TYR A 228 9.24 -5.85 -4.72
N GLU A 229 10.32 -5.12 -4.95
CA GLU A 229 10.48 -4.25 -6.12
C GLU A 229 10.42 -5.03 -7.43
N THR A 230 11.11 -6.18 -7.52
CA THR A 230 11.01 -7.08 -8.68
C THR A 230 9.58 -7.60 -8.87
N ALA A 231 8.89 -7.98 -7.79
CA ALA A 231 7.51 -8.44 -7.87
C ALA A 231 6.56 -7.32 -8.34
N GLU A 232 6.72 -6.09 -7.83
CA GLU A 232 5.93 -4.94 -8.25
C GLU A 232 6.15 -4.60 -9.72
N ALA A 233 7.40 -4.61 -10.19
CA ALA A 233 7.73 -4.42 -11.59
C ALA A 233 7.06 -5.48 -12.48
N GLY A 234 7.09 -6.76 -12.08
CA GLY A 234 6.41 -7.83 -12.82
C GLY A 234 4.88 -7.71 -12.80
N ARG A 235 4.27 -7.32 -11.68
CA ARG A 235 2.82 -7.04 -11.60
C ARG A 235 2.43 -5.87 -12.51
N ARG A 236 3.25 -4.82 -12.56
CA ARG A 236 3.06 -3.65 -13.43
C ARG A 236 3.13 -4.07 -14.89
N LEU A 237 4.18 -4.80 -15.28
CA LEU A 237 4.37 -5.33 -16.63
C LEU A 237 3.16 -6.17 -17.05
N ARG A 238 2.69 -7.07 -16.18
CA ARG A 238 1.49 -7.86 -16.44
C ARG A 238 0.23 -7.00 -16.62
N GLY A 239 0.07 -5.97 -15.79
CA GLY A 239 -1.06 -5.05 -15.84
C GLY A 239 -1.13 -4.26 -17.14
N GLU A 240 0.00 -3.95 -17.78
CA GLU A 240 0.06 -3.29 -19.09
C GLU A 240 -0.60 -4.10 -20.21
N PHE A 241 -0.71 -5.42 -20.05
CA PHE A 241 -1.39 -6.32 -20.97
C PHE A 241 -2.80 -6.71 -20.48
N GLY A 242 -3.32 -6.06 -19.43
CA GLY A 242 -4.63 -6.37 -18.87
C GLY A 242 -4.73 -7.75 -18.22
N LEU A 243 -3.59 -8.37 -17.91
CA LEU A 243 -3.53 -9.72 -17.38
C LEU A 243 -3.61 -9.73 -15.84
N SER A 244 -4.32 -10.70 -15.28
CA SER A 244 -4.34 -10.99 -13.85
C SER A 244 -3.42 -12.16 -13.50
N GLY A 245 -3.18 -12.39 -12.19
CA GLY A 245 -2.40 -13.53 -11.72
C GLY A 245 -3.04 -14.87 -12.10
N SER A 246 -2.22 -15.81 -12.54
CA SER A 246 -2.67 -17.13 -12.99
C SER A 246 -1.58 -18.17 -12.83
N ALA A 247 -1.96 -19.37 -12.38
CA ALA A 247 -1.05 -20.52 -12.27
C ALA A 247 -0.49 -20.98 -13.63
N LYS A 248 -1.11 -20.59 -14.74
CA LYS A 248 -0.61 -20.88 -16.10
C LYS A 248 0.48 -19.90 -16.56
N MET A 249 0.62 -18.77 -15.88
CA MET A 249 1.57 -17.72 -16.23
C MET A 249 2.96 -18.07 -15.73
N LYS A 250 3.96 -17.74 -16.53
CA LYS A 250 5.36 -17.92 -16.21
C LYS A 250 6.11 -16.63 -16.54
N PHE A 251 7.04 -16.26 -15.67
CA PHE A 251 8.03 -15.23 -15.94
C PHE A 251 9.40 -15.86 -16.17
N LEU A 252 10.21 -15.20 -16.98
CA LEU A 252 11.61 -15.56 -17.19
C LEU A 252 12.49 -14.45 -16.62
N LEU A 253 13.43 -14.81 -15.75
CA LEU A 253 14.38 -13.87 -15.18
C LEU A 253 15.76 -14.10 -15.81
N LYS A 254 16.32 -13.06 -16.41
CA LYS A 254 17.74 -13.03 -16.74
C LYS A 254 18.46 -12.26 -15.62
N PRO A 255 19.15 -12.97 -14.71
CA PRO A 255 19.68 -12.37 -13.51
C PRO A 255 20.81 -11.37 -13.80
N THR A 256 21.01 -10.42 -12.90
CA THR A 256 22.22 -9.58 -12.92
C THR A 256 23.48 -10.41 -12.58
N PRO A 257 24.68 -10.01 -13.04
CA PRO A 257 25.90 -10.77 -12.80
C PRO A 257 26.29 -10.92 -11.32
N ASP A 258 25.85 -10.00 -10.47
CA ASP A 258 26.16 -9.91 -9.05
C ASP A 258 25.22 -10.74 -8.16
N ARG A 259 24.12 -11.28 -8.72
CA ARG A 259 23.16 -12.10 -7.96
C ARG A 259 22.54 -13.18 -8.82
N THR A 260 22.73 -14.44 -8.41
CA THR A 260 21.95 -15.57 -8.91
C THR A 260 20.91 -15.95 -7.85
N PRO A 261 19.60 -15.68 -8.06
CA PRO A 261 18.56 -16.06 -7.12
C PRO A 261 18.51 -17.58 -6.93
N SER A 262 18.35 -18.01 -5.69
CA SER A 262 18.15 -19.43 -5.37
C SER A 262 16.78 -19.93 -5.87
N GLY A 263 16.59 -21.25 -5.91
CA GLY A 263 15.28 -21.81 -6.23
C GLY A 263 14.17 -21.40 -5.25
N GLU A 264 14.52 -21.07 -4.01
CA GLU A 264 13.58 -20.55 -3.01
C GLU A 264 13.20 -19.09 -3.27
N ASP A 265 14.17 -18.26 -3.66
CA ASP A 265 13.93 -16.88 -4.09
C ASP A 265 12.94 -16.82 -5.26
N LEU A 266 13.13 -17.67 -6.27
CA LEU A 266 12.25 -17.75 -7.44
C LEU A 266 10.84 -18.21 -7.07
N ARG A 267 10.71 -19.19 -6.16
CA ARG A 267 9.39 -19.63 -5.66
C ARG A 267 8.68 -18.52 -4.88
N THR A 268 9.43 -17.75 -4.08
CA THR A 268 8.85 -16.63 -3.33
C THR A 268 8.42 -15.51 -4.27
N LEU A 269 9.26 -15.16 -5.25
CA LEU A 269 8.90 -14.20 -6.29
C LEU A 269 7.67 -14.64 -7.09
N ALA A 270 7.55 -15.93 -7.45
CA ALA A 270 6.38 -16.47 -8.13
C ALA A 270 5.10 -16.30 -7.30
N LYS A 271 5.15 -16.54 -5.99
CA LYS A 271 4.02 -16.32 -5.07
C LYS A 271 3.64 -14.84 -4.99
N LEU A 272 4.62 -13.95 -4.85
CA LEU A 272 4.38 -12.50 -4.83
C LEU A 272 3.76 -12.03 -6.16
N LEU A 273 4.25 -12.51 -7.29
CA LEU A 273 3.67 -12.25 -8.60
C LEU A 273 2.30 -12.90 -8.79
N GLN A 274 1.93 -13.91 -7.98
CA GLN A 274 0.72 -14.73 -8.16
C GLN A 274 0.72 -15.43 -9.52
N VAL A 275 1.84 -16.08 -9.85
CA VAL A 275 2.05 -16.82 -11.10
C VAL A 275 2.50 -18.27 -10.83
N GLY A 276 2.49 -19.11 -11.85
CA GLY A 276 2.89 -20.50 -11.74
C GLY A 276 4.38 -20.68 -11.45
N SER A 277 5.24 -19.95 -12.17
CA SER A 277 6.69 -20.02 -11.96
C SER A 277 7.42 -18.75 -12.37
N VAL A 278 8.61 -18.58 -11.80
CA VAL A 278 9.68 -17.72 -12.32
C VAL A 278 10.88 -18.61 -12.57
N GLU A 279 11.45 -18.56 -13.77
CA GLU A 279 12.57 -19.41 -14.17
C GLU A 279 13.73 -18.59 -14.70
N ILE A 280 14.96 -19.04 -14.42
CA ILE A 280 16.16 -18.37 -14.93
C ILE A 280 16.32 -18.70 -16.42
N SER A 281 16.60 -17.67 -17.23
CA SER A 281 16.90 -17.81 -18.65
C SER A 281 18.05 -16.89 -19.06
N SER A 282 19.14 -17.46 -19.58
CA SER A 282 20.27 -16.70 -20.13
C SER A 282 19.94 -16.05 -21.48
N THR A 283 19.08 -16.70 -22.27
CA THR A 283 18.64 -16.25 -23.60
C THR A 283 17.10 -16.20 -23.66
N PRO A 284 16.47 -15.24 -22.97
CA PRO A 284 15.01 -15.12 -22.99
C PRO A 284 14.50 -14.82 -24.42
N PRO A 285 13.32 -15.34 -24.80
CA PRO A 285 12.71 -15.04 -26.09
C PRO A 285 12.29 -13.56 -26.17
N THR A 286 11.98 -13.09 -27.37
CA THR A 286 11.35 -11.77 -27.55
C THR A 286 10.01 -11.75 -26.82
N ALA A 287 9.95 -10.99 -25.73
CA ALA A 287 8.78 -10.83 -24.88
C ALA A 287 8.84 -9.47 -24.19
N PRO A 288 7.70 -8.94 -23.72
CA PRO A 288 7.69 -7.80 -22.81
C PRO A 288 8.65 -8.01 -21.64
N MET A 289 9.35 -6.95 -21.25
CA MET A 289 10.39 -7.00 -20.23
C MET A 289 10.31 -5.78 -19.32
N ALA A 290 10.58 -5.98 -18.03
CA ALA A 290 10.81 -4.93 -17.05
C ALA A 290 12.20 -5.07 -16.43
N LEU A 291 12.92 -3.95 -16.31
CA LEU A 291 14.16 -3.89 -15.56
C LEU A 291 13.86 -3.92 -14.06
N THR A 292 14.55 -4.78 -13.33
CA THR A 292 14.34 -4.96 -11.88
C THR A 292 15.69 -5.07 -11.16
N PRO A 293 15.73 -4.91 -9.83
CA PRO A 293 16.95 -5.14 -9.06
C PRO A 293 17.54 -6.54 -9.21
N TRP A 294 16.73 -7.55 -9.58
CA TRP A 294 17.19 -8.92 -9.80
C TRP A 294 17.61 -9.18 -11.24
N GLY A 295 17.46 -8.21 -12.15
CA GLY A 295 17.78 -8.32 -13.57
C GLY A 295 16.58 -8.05 -14.47
N GLU A 296 16.68 -8.54 -15.70
CA GLU A 296 15.65 -8.38 -16.74
C GLU A 296 14.54 -9.42 -16.54
N LEU A 297 13.33 -8.97 -16.23
CA LEU A 297 12.17 -9.83 -15.96
C LEU A 297 11.22 -9.82 -17.16
N TYR A 298 11.09 -10.97 -17.83
CA TYR A 298 10.33 -11.14 -19.06
C TYR A 298 8.99 -11.85 -18.81
N LEU A 299 7.96 -11.42 -19.54
CA LEU A 299 6.63 -12.02 -19.54
C LEU A 299 6.30 -12.63 -20.92
N PRO A 300 6.59 -13.90 -21.17
CA PRO A 300 6.14 -14.59 -22.37
C PRO A 300 4.61 -14.56 -22.48
N LEU A 301 4.09 -14.04 -23.59
CA LEU A 301 2.63 -13.90 -23.82
C LEU A 301 2.01 -15.10 -24.54
N ALA A 302 2.84 -16.02 -25.04
CA ALA A 302 2.39 -17.20 -25.77
C ALA A 302 1.41 -18.03 -24.93
N GLY A 303 0.20 -18.27 -25.46
CA GLY A 303 -0.86 -19.01 -24.78
C GLY A 303 -1.60 -18.23 -23.68
N LEU A 304 -1.25 -16.96 -23.43
CA LEU A 304 -1.97 -16.09 -22.50
C LEU A 304 -2.92 -15.12 -23.23
N LEU A 305 -2.57 -14.72 -24.44
CA LEU A 305 -3.35 -13.82 -25.29
C LEU A 305 -3.49 -14.40 -26.70
N ASP A 306 -4.63 -14.16 -27.33
CA ASP A 306 -4.83 -14.43 -28.76
C ASP A 306 -4.22 -13.27 -29.57
N PRO A 307 -3.20 -13.53 -30.42
CA PRO A 307 -2.52 -12.46 -31.16
C PRO A 307 -3.42 -11.67 -32.10
N ALA A 308 -4.43 -12.31 -32.72
CA ALA A 308 -5.35 -11.65 -33.64
C ALA A 308 -6.33 -10.75 -32.88
N GLN A 309 -6.88 -11.24 -31.77
CA GLN A 309 -7.76 -10.46 -30.92
C GLN A 309 -7.02 -9.26 -30.31
N GLU A 310 -5.79 -9.47 -29.86
CA GLU A 310 -5.00 -8.44 -29.21
C GLU A 310 -4.51 -7.38 -30.20
N SER A 311 -4.08 -7.78 -31.40
CA SER A 311 -3.76 -6.84 -32.48
C SER A 311 -4.97 -5.98 -32.86
N ALA A 312 -6.17 -6.56 -32.93
CA ALA A 312 -7.41 -5.82 -33.20
C ALA A 312 -7.74 -4.83 -32.07
N ARG A 313 -7.57 -5.25 -30.80
CA ARG A 313 -7.76 -4.40 -29.61
C ARG A 313 -6.79 -3.21 -29.63
N LEU A 314 -5.51 -3.46 -29.86
CA LEU A 314 -4.45 -2.44 -29.91
C LEU A 314 -4.67 -1.46 -31.06
N HIS A 315 -5.03 -1.92 -32.27
CA HIS A 315 -5.38 -1.03 -33.37
C HIS A 315 -6.55 -0.10 -33.02
N LYS A 316 -7.60 -0.64 -32.39
CA LYS A 316 -8.75 0.15 -31.95
C LYS A 316 -8.36 1.19 -30.90
N GLU A 317 -7.51 0.81 -29.94
CA GLU A 317 -7.03 1.71 -28.88
C GLU A 317 -6.10 2.80 -29.42
N ILE A 318 -5.21 2.46 -30.36
CA ILE A 318 -4.36 3.42 -31.08
C ILE A 318 -5.24 4.42 -31.82
N ALA A 319 -6.22 3.97 -32.61
CA ALA A 319 -7.11 4.85 -33.35
C ALA A 319 -7.90 5.78 -32.43
N ALA A 320 -8.43 5.26 -31.31
CA ALA A 320 -9.14 6.08 -30.32
C ALA A 320 -8.21 7.13 -29.66
N THR A 321 -6.97 6.75 -29.34
CA THR A 321 -5.98 7.66 -28.74
C THR A 321 -5.51 8.71 -29.74
N GLU A 322 -5.35 8.35 -31.01
CA GLU A 322 -5.03 9.28 -32.10
C GLU A 322 -6.13 10.32 -32.31
N ILE A 323 -7.41 9.94 -32.20
CA ILE A 323 -8.54 10.89 -32.23
C ILE A 323 -8.45 11.87 -31.05
N SER A 324 -8.20 11.38 -29.84
CA SER A 324 -8.03 12.23 -28.65
C SER A 324 -6.85 13.19 -28.80
N ARG A 325 -5.69 12.70 -29.28
CA ARG A 325 -4.51 13.52 -29.57
C ARG A 325 -4.81 14.60 -30.60
N ALA A 326 -5.48 14.25 -31.70
CA ALA A 326 -5.83 15.18 -32.76
C ALA A 326 -6.76 16.31 -32.26
N ARG A 327 -7.67 16.01 -31.32
CA ARG A 327 -8.54 17.01 -30.69
C ARG A 327 -7.74 18.03 -29.87
N GLU A 328 -6.78 17.58 -29.06
CA GLU A 328 -5.95 18.50 -28.26
C GLU A 328 -4.98 19.30 -29.15
N ALA A 329 -4.37 18.66 -30.14
CA ALA A 329 -3.51 19.31 -31.14
C ALA A 329 -4.26 20.40 -31.91
N ALA A 330 -5.51 20.16 -32.31
CA ALA A 330 -6.33 21.15 -33.01
C ALA A 330 -6.64 22.38 -32.16
N LYS A 331 -6.86 22.22 -30.84
CA LYS A 331 -7.06 23.35 -29.92
C LYS A 331 -5.81 24.21 -29.81
N LEU A 332 -4.63 23.58 -29.75
CA LEU A 332 -3.34 24.26 -29.67
C LEU A 332 -2.97 24.97 -30.98
N ALA A 333 -3.36 24.39 -32.12
CA ALA A 333 -3.10 24.94 -33.45
C ALA A 333 -4.04 26.11 -33.83
N ASP A 334 -5.21 26.26 -33.19
CA ASP A 334 -6.14 27.36 -33.45
C ASP A 334 -5.74 28.64 -32.67
N PRO A 335 -5.25 29.69 -33.35
CA PRO A 335 -4.82 30.92 -32.69
C PRO A 335 -5.94 31.61 -31.90
N LYS A 336 -7.21 31.45 -32.33
CA LYS A 336 -8.36 32.07 -31.65
C LYS A 336 -8.68 31.38 -30.33
N MET A 337 -8.47 30.06 -30.23
CA MET A 337 -8.63 29.30 -29.01
C MET A 337 -7.48 29.57 -28.04
N THR A 338 -6.24 29.52 -28.53
CA THR A 338 -5.04 29.75 -27.72
C THR A 338 -5.00 31.18 -27.16
N ALA A 339 -5.44 32.20 -27.93
CA ALA A 339 -5.50 33.58 -27.43
C ALA A 339 -6.55 33.81 -26.34
N LYS A 340 -7.62 32.99 -26.29
CA LYS A 340 -8.70 33.10 -25.30
C LYS A 340 -8.52 32.19 -24.09
N ALA A 341 -7.67 31.18 -24.19
CA ALA A 341 -7.47 30.19 -23.13
C ALA A 341 -6.45 30.68 -22.09
N PRO A 342 -6.75 30.58 -20.78
CA PRO A 342 -5.78 30.83 -19.73
C PRO A 342 -4.51 29.96 -19.87
N PRO A 343 -3.33 30.41 -19.38
CA PRO A 343 -2.09 29.64 -19.48
C PRO A 343 -2.19 28.21 -18.93
N GLU A 344 -2.92 28.01 -17.82
CA GLU A 344 -3.15 26.69 -17.22
C GLU A 344 -3.90 25.74 -18.16
N LYS A 345 -4.89 26.24 -18.90
CA LYS A 345 -5.64 25.46 -19.90
C LYS A 345 -4.78 25.05 -21.08
N GLN A 346 -3.91 25.94 -21.54
CA GLN A 346 -2.97 25.63 -22.63
C GLN A 346 -1.91 24.60 -22.18
N ALA A 347 -1.42 24.72 -20.94
CA ALA A 347 -0.51 23.75 -20.36
C ALA A 347 -1.17 22.37 -20.21
N GLU A 348 -2.44 22.33 -19.77
CA GLU A 348 -3.25 21.11 -19.70
C GLU A 348 -3.37 20.44 -21.08
N TRP A 349 -3.70 21.18 -22.15
CA TRP A 349 -3.80 20.62 -23.50
C TRP A 349 -2.48 20.07 -24.01
N ARG A 350 -1.36 20.78 -23.81
CA ARG A 350 -0.03 20.28 -24.18
C ARG A 350 0.33 19.01 -23.42
N ARG A 351 0.01 18.96 -22.11
CA ARG A 351 0.24 17.76 -21.30
C ARG A 351 -0.57 16.57 -21.83
N LEU A 352 -1.85 16.76 -22.10
CA LEU A 352 -2.73 15.71 -22.63
C LEU A 352 -2.29 15.24 -24.03
N GLU A 353 -1.83 16.15 -24.90
CA GLU A 353 -1.28 15.78 -26.21
C GLU A 353 -0.02 14.90 -26.05
N GLN A 354 0.91 15.31 -25.19
CA GLN A 354 2.14 14.56 -24.93
C GLN A 354 1.84 13.18 -24.31
N GLU A 355 0.96 13.12 -23.31
CA GLU A 355 0.52 11.86 -22.69
C GLU A 355 -0.10 10.91 -23.74
N ALA A 356 -0.89 11.44 -24.67
CA ALA A 356 -1.47 10.67 -25.77
C ALA A 356 -0.40 10.19 -26.76
N MET A 357 0.61 11.00 -27.08
CA MET A 357 1.75 10.60 -27.91
C MET A 357 2.54 9.45 -27.27
N ASP A 358 2.89 9.60 -26.00
CA ASP A 358 3.64 8.57 -25.26
C ASP A 358 2.84 7.27 -25.14
N ARG A 359 1.51 7.37 -25.02
CA ARG A 359 0.62 6.20 -25.05
C ARG A 359 0.59 5.54 -26.43
N ILE A 360 0.48 6.29 -27.51
CA ILE A 360 0.49 5.75 -28.89
C ILE A 360 1.81 5.03 -29.16
N THR A 361 2.94 5.61 -28.77
CA THR A 361 4.27 4.98 -28.92
C THR A 361 4.30 3.63 -28.21
N ARG A 362 3.87 3.58 -26.94
CA ARG A 362 3.80 2.33 -26.16
C ARG A 362 2.88 1.29 -26.79
N LEU A 363 1.67 1.68 -27.24
CA LEU A 363 0.74 0.76 -27.88
C LEU A 363 1.29 0.20 -29.20
N ARG A 364 2.01 1.01 -29.98
CA ARG A 364 2.69 0.57 -31.22
C ARG A 364 3.84 -0.39 -30.94
N GLU A 365 4.59 -0.17 -29.86
CA GLU A 365 5.62 -1.12 -29.41
C GLU A 365 5.01 -2.44 -28.95
N GLN A 366 3.91 -2.40 -28.21
CA GLN A 366 3.16 -3.61 -27.83
C GLN A 366 2.63 -4.36 -29.07
N LEU A 367 2.10 -3.64 -30.07
CA LEU A 367 1.57 -4.25 -31.29
C LEU A 367 2.63 -5.06 -32.05
N LYS A 368 3.90 -4.62 -32.06
CA LYS A 368 5.01 -5.34 -32.69
C LYS A 368 5.23 -6.74 -32.10
N LEU A 369 4.78 -6.99 -30.87
CA LEU A 369 4.90 -8.29 -30.21
C LEU A 369 3.88 -9.32 -30.70
N PHE A 370 2.82 -8.88 -31.41
CA PHE A 370 1.73 -9.74 -31.89
C PHE A 370 1.68 -9.85 -33.42
N THR A 371 2.36 -8.94 -34.13
CA THR A 371 2.55 -9.00 -35.58
C THR A 371 3.82 -9.78 -35.90
N THR A 372 3.70 -11.11 -36.05
CA THR A 372 4.73 -11.94 -36.71
C THR A 372 4.15 -12.54 -37.97
#